data_AF-A0AAJ2A4I2-F1
#
_entry.id   AF-A0AAJ2A4I2-F1
#
_cell.length_a   1.000
_cell.length_b   1.000
_cell.length_c   1.000
_cell.angle_alpha   90.00
_cell.angle_beta   90.00
_cell.angle_gamma   90.00
#
_symmetry.space_group_name_H-M   'P 1'
#
loop_
_entity.id
_entity.type
_entity.pdbx_description
1 polymer ?
#
loop_
_entity_poly.entity_id
_entity_poly.type
_entity_poly.pdbx_seq_one_letter_code
_entity_poly.pdbx_strand_id
1 'polypeptide(L)' 'MSEQNERQTPPKQTSEDPNVADRRLSDEQKSELKNEPEPAKGSEGGKLPDPKDVGEAG' A
#
# COMPACT_ATOMS: atom_id res chain seq x y z
N MET A 1 -7.18 27.88 12.47
CA MET A 1 -5.93 27.10 12.45
C MET A 1 -6.25 25.75 13.07
N SER A 2 -6.24 24.68 12.29
CA SER A 2 -6.43 23.32 12.83
C SER A 2 -5.04 22.78 13.16
N GLU A 3 -4.73 22.63 14.43
CA GLU A 3 -3.48 22.01 14.88
C GLU A 3 -3.49 20.56 14.41
N GLN A 4 -2.69 20.26 13.36
CA GLN A 4 -2.42 18.90 12.95
C GLN A 4 -1.59 18.27 14.07
N ASN A 5 -2.27 17.60 15.00
CA ASN A 5 -1.64 16.68 15.93
C ASN A 5 -1.07 15.53 15.07
N GLU A 6 0.22 15.65 14.70
CA GLU A 6 0.98 14.62 14.01
C GLU A 6 0.99 13.38 14.90
N ARG A 7 0.02 12.49 14.68
CA ARG A 7 -0.03 11.22 15.41
C ARG A 7 1.29 10.51 15.17
N GLN A 8 2.10 10.39 16.23
CA GLN A 8 3.36 9.68 16.13
C GLN A 8 3.07 8.27 15.63
N THR A 9 3.71 7.89 14.53
CA THR A 9 3.62 6.52 14.04
C THR A 9 4.28 5.60 15.06
N PRO A 10 3.73 4.39 15.28
CA PRO A 10 4.39 3.38 16.11
C PRO A 10 5.85 3.16 15.67
N PRO A 11 6.74 2.79 16.59
CA PRO A 11 8.13 2.51 16.27
C PRO A 11 8.21 1.39 15.22
N LYS A 12 9.12 1.56 14.25
CA LYS A 12 9.40 0.50 13.29
C LYS A 12 10.06 -0.65 14.02
N GLN A 13 9.61 -1.85 13.70
CA GLN A 13 10.24 -3.08 14.18
C GLN A 13 11.67 -3.15 13.64
N THR A 14 12.63 -3.43 14.51
CA THR A 14 14.06 -3.55 14.23
C THR A 14 14.44 -5.01 14.09
N SER A 15 15.65 -5.32 13.60
CA SER A 15 16.12 -6.72 13.52
C SER A 15 16.38 -7.38 14.88
N GLU A 16 16.40 -6.57 15.94
CA GLU A 16 16.67 -6.99 17.32
C GLU A 16 15.38 -7.36 18.07
N ASP A 17 14.21 -7.12 17.48
CA ASP A 17 12.95 -7.46 18.13
C ASP A 17 12.76 -9.00 18.19
N PRO A 18 12.22 -9.52 19.31
CA PRO A 18 12.17 -10.97 19.56
C PRO A 18 11.31 -11.75 18.56
N ASN A 19 10.35 -11.08 17.91
CA ASN A 19 9.40 -11.65 16.95
C ASN A 19 9.68 -11.24 15.49
N VAL A 20 10.92 -10.82 15.17
CA VAL A 20 11.29 -10.46 13.78
C VAL A 20 11.16 -11.64 12.85
N ALA A 21 11.46 -12.84 13.33
CA ALA A 21 11.35 -14.05 12.53
C ALA A 21 9.91 -14.29 12.03
N ASP A 22 8.89 -13.94 12.81
CA ASP A 22 7.48 -14.19 12.48
C ASP A 22 7.00 -13.39 11.26
N ARG A 23 7.69 -12.30 10.93
CA ARG A 23 7.40 -11.45 9.75
C ARG A 23 8.30 -11.77 8.56
N ARG A 24 9.30 -12.64 8.72
CA ARG A 24 10.16 -13.03 7.61
C ARG A 24 9.38 -14.00 6.73
N LEU A 25 9.20 -13.62 5.46
CA LEU A 25 8.67 -14.53 4.46
C LEU A 25 9.58 -15.76 4.34
N SER A 26 8.98 -16.93 4.18
CA SER A 26 9.70 -18.14 3.81
C SER A 26 10.37 -17.97 2.45
N ASP A 27 11.36 -18.80 2.13
CA ASP A 27 12.05 -18.69 0.84
C ASP A 27 11.14 -19.02 -0.34
N GLU A 28 10.14 -19.90 -0.14
CA GLU A 28 9.07 -20.17 -1.10
C GLU A 28 8.20 -18.93 -1.34
N GLN A 29 7.72 -18.27 -0.28
CA GLN A 29 6.93 -17.03 -0.39
C GLN A 29 7.72 -15.88 -1.05
N LYS A 30 9.02 -15.79 -0.80
CA LYS A 30 9.89 -14.82 -1.52
C LYS A 30 10.02 -15.15 -3.00
N SER A 31 9.96 -16.41 -3.38
CA SER A 31 10.06 -16.83 -4.79
C SER A 31 8.76 -16.54 -5.54
N GLU A 32 7.61 -16.73 -4.88
CA GLU A 32 6.30 -16.40 -5.44
C GLU A 32 6.20 -14.93 -5.80
N LEU A 33 6.61 -14.02 -4.90
CA LEU A 33 6.65 -12.57 -5.17
C LEU A 33 7.52 -12.18 -6.37
N LYS A 34 8.58 -12.94 -6.66
CA LYS A 34 9.45 -12.68 -7.82
C LYS A 34 8.84 -13.20 -9.13
N ASN A 35 7.92 -14.15 -9.03
CA ASN A 35 7.25 -14.79 -10.15
C ASN A 35 5.83 -14.22 -10.36
N GLU A 36 5.43 -13.21 -9.60
CA GLU A 36 4.19 -12.48 -9.85
C GLU A 36 4.28 -11.77 -11.22
N PRO A 37 3.22 -11.84 -12.04
CA PRO A 37 3.18 -11.10 -13.29
C PRO A 37 3.31 -9.60 -13.01
N GLU A 38 3.93 -8.86 -13.93
CA GLU A 38 3.99 -7.40 -13.80
C GLU A 38 2.57 -6.85 -13.58
N PRO A 39 2.38 -5.90 -12.64
CA PRO A 39 1.10 -5.26 -12.47
C PRO A 39 0.67 -4.68 -13.82
N ALA A 40 -0.62 -4.82 -14.15
CA ALA A 40 -1.16 -4.23 -15.36
C ALA A 40 -0.73 -2.76 -15.39
N LYS A 41 -0.11 -2.33 -16.50
CA LYS A 41 0.23 -0.92 -16.69
C LYS A 41 -1.05 -0.14 -16.45
N GLY A 42 -1.07 0.69 -15.41
CA GLY A 42 -2.18 1.59 -15.18
C GLY A 42 -2.42 2.36 -16.46
N SER A 43 -3.68 2.54 -16.86
CA SER A 43 -4.00 3.44 -17.97
C SER A 43 -3.35 4.78 -17.67
N GLU A 44 -2.30 5.14 -18.40
CA GLU A 44 -1.68 6.46 -18.32
C GLU A 44 -2.78 7.48 -18.57
N GLY A 45 -3.25 8.12 -17.50
CA GLY A 45 -4.25 9.17 -17.59
C GLY A 45 -5.56 8.76 -18.27
N GLY A 46 -6.06 7.54 -18.02
CA GLY A 46 -7.47 7.26 -18.29
C GLY A 46 -8.29 8.32 -17.55
N LYS A 47 -8.94 9.22 -18.32
CA LYS A 47 -9.65 10.40 -17.82
C LYS A 47 -10.70 9.93 -16.82
N LEU A 48 -10.36 9.90 -15.54
CA LEU A 48 -11.32 9.62 -14.48
C LEU A 48 -12.45 10.63 -14.67
N PRO A 49 -13.73 10.19 -14.63
CA PRO A 49 -14.83 11.11 -14.80
C PRO A 49 -14.71 12.21 -13.75
N ASP A 50 -14.98 13.46 -14.16
CA ASP A 50 -14.91 14.58 -13.22
C ASP A 50 -15.87 14.29 -12.06
N PRO A 51 -15.47 14.51 -10.79
CA PRO A 51 -16.31 14.23 -9.63
C PRO A 51 -17.69 14.90 -9.66
N LYS A 52 -17.84 15.99 -10.43
CA LYS A 52 -19.10 16.69 -10.70
C LYS A 52 -20.06 15.93 -11.62
N ASP A 53 -19.55 15.02 -12.45
CA ASP A 53 -20.34 14.29 -13.46
C ASP A 53 -20.79 12.91 -12.93
N VAL A 54 -20.25 12.46 -11.79
CA VAL A 54 -20.61 11.22 -11.09
C VAL A 54 -21.61 11.49 -9.96
N GLY A 55 -22.80 11.99 -10.30
CA GLY A 55 -23.83 12.28 -9.28
C GLY A 55 -25.23 12.59 -9.79
N GLU A 56 -25.43 12.71 -11.11
CA GLU A 56 -26.72 13.10 -11.69
C GLU A 56 -27.40 11.95 -12.45
N ALA A 57 -27.40 10.76 -11.85
CA ALA A 57 -28.32 9.69 -12.21
C ALA A 57 -29.19 9.39 -10.98
N GLY A 58 -30.17 10.27 -10.78
CA GLY A 58 -31.28 10.10 -9.85
C GLY A 58 -32.54 9.72 -10.61
#